data_AF-A0A6N7XY67-F1
#
_entry.id   AF-A0A6N7XY67-F1
#
_cell.length_a   1.000
_cell.length_b   1.000
_cell.length_c   1.000
_cell.angle_alpha   90.00
_cell.angle_beta   90.00
_cell.angle_gamma   90.00
#
_symmetry.space_group_name_H-M   'P 1'
#
loop_
_entity.id
_entity.type
_entity.pdbx_description
1 polymer ?
#
loop_
_entity_poly.entity_id
_entity_poly.type
_entity_poly.pdbx_seq_one_letter_code
_entity_poly.pdbx_strand_id
1 'polypeptide(L)'
;MKLINSYNIKYINHLLGSKGLVLRGDSSRGDSPILDIYYNSNFDIILKVKEGIQIENMLSDPNKGAKERFDIHFGKDILKGVLNDLDKYAKNHGLIMDTKSFQMLNPTGTEHSEGIPLGKVEPLTRFPVSCSVYYHHINTVAQGKMAYVDAENYPNKQRYHIGGSTNSTIKETLDSFFEIIIPAEFVCRFIKSIELADILLK
;
A
#
# COMPACT_ATOMS: atom_id res chain seq x y z
N MET A 1 -8.49 -14.39 11.96
CA MET A 1 -7.63 -14.05 10.80
C MET A 1 -6.71 -15.23 10.53
N LYS A 2 -6.36 -15.48 9.26
CA LYS A 2 -5.44 -16.56 8.86
C LYS A 2 -4.36 -15.98 7.94
N LEU A 3 -3.11 -16.31 8.20
CA LEU A 3 -1.97 -15.87 7.39
C LEU A 3 -1.98 -16.60 6.04
N ILE A 4 -1.77 -15.85 4.97
CA ILE A 4 -1.49 -16.38 3.64
C ILE A 4 0.01 -16.59 3.52
N ASN A 5 0.79 -15.51 3.65
CA ASN A 5 2.25 -15.52 3.59
C ASN A 5 2.85 -14.20 4.11
N SER A 6 4.17 -14.17 4.26
CA SER A 6 4.96 -13.02 4.72
C SER A 6 6.07 -12.68 3.72
N TYR A 7 6.28 -11.39 3.47
CA TYR A 7 7.24 -10.90 2.47
C TYR A 7 8.11 -9.77 3.04
N ASN A 8 9.42 -9.83 2.80
CA ASN A 8 10.29 -8.67 3.03
C ASN A 8 10.07 -7.65 1.92
N ILE A 9 9.53 -6.48 2.27
CA ILE A 9 9.29 -5.40 1.32
C ILE A 9 10.47 -4.42 1.31
N LYS A 10 10.59 -3.63 0.23
CA LYS A 10 11.71 -2.70 0.10
C LYS A 10 11.56 -1.46 0.97
N TYR A 11 10.33 -0.96 1.05
CA TYR A 11 10.03 0.30 1.70
C TYR A 11 8.57 0.37 2.11
N ILE A 12 8.33 0.94 3.28
CA ILE A 12 7.03 1.39 3.73
C ILE A 12 7.17 2.70 4.49
N ASN A 13 6.19 3.57 4.35
CA ASN A 13 6.23 4.90 4.93
C ASN A 13 4.83 5.41 5.21
N HIS A 14 4.69 6.18 6.29
CA HIS A 14 3.58 7.09 6.49
C HIS A 14 4.08 8.41 7.02
N LEU A 15 3.73 9.49 6.32
CA LEU A 15 4.01 10.86 6.74
C LEU A 15 2.87 11.34 7.63
N LEU A 16 3.17 11.64 8.90
CA LEU A 16 2.25 12.30 9.83
C LEU A 16 2.62 13.79 9.92
N GLY A 17 2.33 14.51 8.82
CA GLY A 17 2.74 15.91 8.64
C GLY A 17 2.29 16.85 9.77
N SER A 18 1.09 16.65 10.31
CA SER A 18 0.54 17.43 11.43
C SER A 18 1.37 17.35 12.72
N LYS A 19 2.23 16.35 12.84
CA LYS A 19 3.12 16.12 13.99
C LYS A 19 4.61 16.17 13.62
N GLY A 20 4.95 16.39 12.35
CA GLY A 20 6.34 16.35 11.89
C GLY A 20 7.00 14.99 12.09
N LEU A 21 6.23 13.90 12.05
CA LEU A 21 6.70 12.54 12.29
C LEU A 21 6.48 11.65 11.08
N VAL A 22 7.28 10.59 11.00
CA VAL A 22 7.16 9.57 9.98
C VAL A 22 7.31 8.19 10.62
N LEU A 23 6.48 7.25 10.20
CA LEU A 23 6.63 5.83 10.52
C LEU A 23 7.16 5.15 9.26
N ARG A 24 8.33 4.53 9.32
CA ARG A 24 9.01 4.05 8.11
C ARG A 24 9.80 2.77 8.37
N GLY A 25 9.87 1.92 7.34
CA GLY A 25 10.89 0.89 7.21
C GLY A 25 11.51 0.97 5.83
N ASP A 26 12.84 0.91 5.75
CA ASP A 26 13.58 1.01 4.49
C ASP A 26 14.78 0.05 4.44
N SER A 27 14.70 -0.94 3.54
CA SER A 27 15.77 -1.93 3.34
C SER A 27 17.13 -1.33 2.96
N SER A 28 17.16 -0.15 2.34
CA SER A 28 18.42 0.54 2.00
C SER A 28 19.16 1.10 3.21
N ARG A 29 18.45 1.27 4.34
CA ARG A 29 19.01 1.71 5.63
C ARG A 29 19.39 0.55 6.56
N GLY A 30 19.17 -0.68 6.12
CA GLY A 30 19.35 -1.88 6.94
C GLY A 30 18.12 -2.28 7.76
N ASP A 31 16.97 -1.61 7.58
CA ASP A 31 15.70 -2.09 8.14
C ASP A 31 15.23 -3.35 7.40
N SER A 32 14.34 -4.13 8.02
CA SER A 32 13.76 -5.32 7.39
C SER A 32 12.24 -5.32 7.55
N PRO A 33 11.51 -4.41 6.88
CA PRO A 33 10.06 -4.36 7.01
C PRO A 33 9.40 -5.62 6.44
N ILE A 34 8.60 -6.29 7.28
CA ILE A 34 7.89 -7.52 6.91
C ILE A 34 6.42 -7.20 6.67
N LEU A 35 5.95 -7.49 5.45
CA LEU A 35 4.55 -7.49 5.08
C LEU A 35 3.94 -8.86 5.27
N ASP A 36 3.04 -8.96 6.23
CA ASP A 36 2.16 -10.11 6.41
C ASP A 36 0.86 -9.90 5.64
N ILE A 37 0.46 -10.90 4.87
CA ILE A 37 -0.81 -10.92 4.15
C ILE A 37 -1.75 -11.92 4.84
N TYR A 38 -2.85 -11.43 5.39
CA TYR A 38 -3.89 -12.25 6.02
C TYR A 38 -5.20 -12.21 5.24
N TYR A 39 -6.09 -13.13 5.58
CA TYR A 39 -7.53 -12.98 5.32
C TYR A 39 -8.37 -13.14 6.58
N ASN A 40 -9.55 -12.50 6.58
CA ASN A 40 -10.55 -12.64 7.64
C ASN A 40 -11.73 -13.54 7.22
N SER A 41 -12.74 -13.66 8.08
CA SER A 41 -13.95 -14.45 7.81
C SER A 41 -14.83 -13.90 6.70
N ASN A 42 -14.68 -12.61 6.36
CA ASN A 42 -15.42 -11.94 5.29
C ASN A 42 -14.69 -12.04 3.94
N PHE A 43 -13.56 -12.76 3.90
CA PHE A 43 -12.69 -12.87 2.74
C PHE A 43 -12.00 -11.55 2.34
N ASP A 44 -11.89 -10.60 3.28
CA ASP A 44 -11.08 -9.41 3.07
C ASP A 44 -9.61 -9.78 3.15
N ILE A 45 -8.78 -9.17 2.30
CA ILE A 45 -7.33 -9.25 2.39
C ILE A 45 -6.83 -8.15 3.31
N ILE A 46 -5.92 -8.51 4.22
CA ILE A 46 -5.35 -7.59 5.21
C ILE A 46 -3.84 -7.58 5.02
N LEU A 47 -3.30 -6.44 4.60
CA LEU A 47 -1.88 -6.17 4.48
C LEU A 47 -1.42 -5.52 5.79
N LYS A 48 -0.51 -6.17 6.51
CA LYS A 48 -0.04 -5.70 7.81
C LYS A 48 1.49 -5.63 7.86
N VAL A 49 2.01 -4.50 8.36
CA VAL A 49 3.45 -4.35 8.62
C VAL A 49 3.63 -3.85 10.03
N LYS A 50 4.22 -4.69 10.89
CA LYS A 50 4.53 -4.37 12.30
C LYS A 50 6.03 -4.45 12.61
N GLU A 51 6.75 -5.32 11.92
CA GLU A 51 8.18 -5.53 12.13
C GLU A 51 9.02 -4.68 11.16
N GLY A 52 10.24 -4.31 11.57
CA GLY A 52 11.19 -3.60 10.72
C GLY A 52 10.77 -2.17 10.36
N ILE A 53 9.98 -1.52 11.22
CA ILE A 53 9.54 -0.12 11.07
C ILE A 53 9.87 0.69 12.33
N GLN A 54 10.13 1.98 12.16
CA GLN A 54 10.52 2.90 13.22
C GLN A 54 9.80 4.24 13.08
N ILE A 55 9.54 4.90 14.22
CA ILE A 55 9.08 6.29 14.25
C ILE A 55 10.32 7.18 14.26
N GLU A 56 10.35 8.15 13.35
CA GLU A 56 11.42 9.15 13.27
C GLU A 56 10.83 10.54 12.99
N ASN A 57 11.65 11.57 13.21
CA ASN A 57 11.28 12.94 12.84
C ASN A 57 11.35 13.10 11.32
N MET A 58 10.40 13.85 10.76
CA MET A 58 10.44 14.22 9.35
C MET A 58 11.65 15.12 9.07
N LEU A 59 12.41 14.79 8.02
CA LEU A 59 13.50 15.63 7.51
C LEU A 59 13.00 16.71 6.53
N SER A 60 11.82 16.50 5.94
CA SER A 60 11.17 17.47 5.08
C SER A 60 10.44 18.54 5.90
N ASP A 61 10.38 19.76 5.37
CA ASP A 61 9.66 20.88 5.99
C ASP A 61 8.16 20.52 6.12
N PRO A 62 7.62 20.39 7.34
CA PRO A 62 6.22 20.01 7.56
C PRO A 62 5.24 21.05 6.99
N ASN A 63 5.68 22.30 6.77
CA ASN A 63 4.88 23.39 6.23
C ASN A 63 4.88 23.46 4.70
N LYS A 64 5.70 22.65 4.00
CA LYS A 64 5.75 22.59 2.52
C LYS A 64 4.68 21.68 1.91
N GLY A 65 3.52 21.58 2.54
CA GLY A 65 2.40 20.78 2.02
C GLY A 65 2.59 19.26 2.19
N ALA A 66 3.25 18.83 3.27
CA ALA A 66 3.34 17.42 3.63
C ALA A 66 1.93 16.88 3.99
N LYS A 67 1.20 16.41 2.97
CA LYS A 67 -0.08 15.74 3.15
C LYS A 67 0.14 14.45 3.94
N GLU A 68 -0.73 14.18 4.91
CA GLU A 68 -0.74 12.89 5.58
C GLU A 68 -1.04 11.79 4.56
N ARG A 69 -0.09 10.88 4.38
CA ARG A 69 -0.16 9.83 3.37
C ARG A 69 0.66 8.61 3.76
N PHE A 70 0.25 7.45 3.28
CA PHE A 70 1.07 6.24 3.32
C PHE A 70 1.60 5.92 1.92
N ASP A 71 2.75 5.25 1.88
CA ASP A 71 3.40 4.74 0.68
C ASP A 71 4.00 3.35 1.00
N ILE A 72 3.64 2.32 0.25
CA ILE A 72 4.21 0.95 0.33
C ILE A 72 4.85 0.61 -1.01
N HIS A 73 6.11 0.18 -1.01
CA HIS A 73 6.78 -0.27 -2.23
C HIS A 73 7.15 -1.75 -2.16
N PHE A 74 6.61 -2.50 -3.11
CA PHE A 74 6.99 -3.87 -3.38
C PHE A 74 8.12 -3.87 -4.41
N GLY A 75 9.19 -4.59 -4.11
CA GLY A 75 10.21 -4.87 -5.10
C GLY A 75 9.66 -5.81 -6.18
N LYS A 76 10.09 -5.61 -7.44
CA LYS A 76 9.71 -6.49 -8.56
C LYS A 76 10.01 -7.97 -8.28
N ASP A 77 11.06 -8.25 -7.50
CA ASP A 77 11.50 -9.58 -7.09
C ASP A 77 10.47 -10.38 -6.29
N ILE A 78 9.61 -9.70 -5.51
CA ILE A 78 8.60 -10.36 -4.68
C ILE A 78 7.20 -10.35 -5.30
N LEU A 79 6.95 -9.53 -6.33
CA LEU A 79 5.61 -9.35 -6.93
C LEU A 79 5.00 -10.65 -7.45
N LYS A 80 5.82 -11.48 -8.10
CA LYS A 80 5.37 -12.79 -8.61
C LYS A 80 4.90 -13.72 -7.49
N GLY A 81 5.59 -13.70 -6.33
CA GLY A 81 5.19 -14.49 -5.16
C GLY A 81 3.85 -14.01 -4.61
N VAL A 82 3.74 -12.71 -4.37
CA VAL A 82 2.51 -12.06 -3.89
C VAL A 82 1.33 -12.38 -4.83
N LEU A 83 1.53 -12.25 -6.13
CA LEU A 83 0.51 -12.54 -7.14
C LEU A 83 0.05 -14.00 -7.08
N ASN A 84 0.98 -14.95 -7.05
CA ASN A 84 0.64 -16.37 -7.01
C ASN A 84 -0.19 -16.75 -5.78
N ASP A 85 0.16 -16.21 -4.62
CA ASP A 85 -0.55 -16.47 -3.37
C ASP A 85 -1.95 -15.88 -3.37
N LEU A 86 -2.10 -14.63 -3.82
CA LEU A 86 -3.39 -13.97 -3.91
C LEU A 86 -4.30 -14.61 -4.97
N ASP A 87 -3.74 -15.04 -6.10
CA ASP A 87 -4.47 -15.80 -7.13
C ASP A 87 -4.99 -17.14 -6.61
N LYS A 88 -4.14 -17.88 -5.91
CA LYS A 88 -4.52 -19.16 -5.27
C LYS A 88 -5.61 -18.92 -4.24
N TYR A 89 -5.47 -17.86 -3.43
CA TYR A 89 -6.48 -17.46 -2.47
C TYR A 89 -7.84 -17.16 -3.13
N ALA A 90 -7.86 -16.31 -4.17
CA ALA A 90 -9.08 -15.93 -4.87
C ALA A 90 -9.79 -17.14 -5.50
N LYS A 91 -9.03 -18.05 -6.14
CA LYS A 91 -9.56 -19.29 -6.74
C LYS A 91 -10.15 -20.22 -5.69
N ASN A 92 -9.45 -20.44 -4.57
CA ASN A 92 -9.89 -21.33 -3.50
C ASN A 92 -11.19 -20.86 -2.81
N HIS A 93 -11.44 -19.56 -2.80
CA HIS A 93 -12.62 -18.97 -2.17
C HIS A 93 -13.70 -18.55 -3.18
N GLY A 94 -13.53 -18.89 -4.47
CA GLY A 94 -14.52 -18.59 -5.51
C GLY A 94 -14.80 -17.09 -5.67
N LEU A 95 -13.81 -16.23 -5.41
CA LEU A 95 -14.00 -14.79 -5.53
C LEU A 95 -14.22 -14.43 -7.01
N ILE A 96 -15.33 -13.74 -7.27
CA ILE A 96 -15.73 -13.35 -8.62
C ILE A 96 -15.07 -12.01 -8.96
N MET A 97 -14.53 -11.92 -10.18
CA MET A 97 -13.98 -10.66 -10.67
C MET A 97 -15.04 -9.57 -10.72
N ASP A 98 -14.61 -8.35 -10.37
CA ASP A 98 -15.37 -7.14 -10.64
C ASP A 98 -15.68 -7.04 -12.14
N THR A 99 -16.97 -7.03 -12.48
CA THR A 99 -17.49 -6.94 -13.85
C THR A 99 -17.69 -5.50 -14.31
N LYS A 100 -17.41 -4.50 -13.45
CA LYS A 100 -17.56 -3.08 -13.81
C LYS A 100 -16.66 -2.75 -15.00
N SER A 101 -17.25 -2.10 -16.01
CA SER A 101 -16.55 -1.65 -17.19
C SER A 101 -15.45 -0.64 -16.82
N PHE A 102 -14.25 -0.89 -17.33
CA PHE A 102 -13.09 -0.04 -17.11
C PHE A 102 -13.17 1.15 -18.07
N GLN A 103 -13.53 2.33 -17.56
CA GLN A 103 -13.40 3.55 -18.35
C GLN A 103 -11.93 3.97 -18.38
N MET A 104 -11.36 4.01 -19.59
CA MET A 104 -10.13 4.75 -19.85
C MET A 104 -10.47 6.24 -19.81
N LEU A 105 -10.12 6.92 -18.72
CA LEU A 105 -10.09 8.37 -18.68
C LEU A 105 -8.66 8.86 -18.82
N ASN A 106 -8.50 9.99 -19.51
CA ASN A 106 -7.23 10.63 -19.81
C ASN A 106 -6.73 11.34 -18.53
N PRO A 107 -5.55 11.00 -17.97
CA PRO A 107 -5.17 11.46 -16.63
C PRO A 107 -4.62 12.89 -16.61
N THR A 108 -5.12 13.70 -15.69
CA THR A 108 -4.48 14.94 -15.25
C THR A 108 -3.37 14.62 -14.24
N GLY A 109 -2.11 14.75 -14.67
CA GLY A 109 -0.97 15.06 -13.80
C GLY A 109 -0.36 13.90 -13.01
N THR A 110 0.93 13.68 -13.22
CA THR A 110 1.79 12.85 -12.37
C THR A 110 2.25 13.66 -11.14
N GLU A 111 2.49 13.01 -9.99
CA GLU A 111 3.24 13.64 -8.87
C GLU A 111 4.74 13.83 -9.24
N HIS A 112 5.24 13.09 -10.24
CA HIS A 112 6.62 13.14 -10.74
C HIS A 112 6.70 13.13 -12.26
N SER A 113 7.56 13.95 -12.86
CA SER A 113 7.65 14.16 -14.32
C SER A 113 8.09 12.94 -15.14
N GLU A 114 8.62 11.89 -14.50
CA GLU A 114 9.27 10.74 -15.18
C GLU A 114 8.73 9.35 -14.76
N GLY A 115 7.74 9.28 -13.86
CA GLY A 115 7.13 8.00 -13.47
C GLY A 115 6.21 7.46 -14.58
N ILE A 116 6.17 6.14 -14.79
CA ILE A 116 5.13 5.54 -15.66
C ILE A 116 3.81 5.63 -14.89
N PRO A 117 2.83 6.42 -15.35
CA PRO A 117 1.55 6.47 -14.68
C PRO A 117 0.85 5.11 -14.87
N LEU A 118 0.43 4.47 -13.78
CA LEU A 118 -0.70 3.53 -13.84
C LEU A 118 -2.03 4.27 -14.13
N GLY A 119 -2.00 5.56 -14.48
CA GLY A 119 -3.14 6.37 -14.91
C GLY A 119 -3.82 5.93 -16.22
N LYS A 120 -3.87 4.65 -16.57
CA LYS A 120 -4.65 4.15 -17.71
C LYS A 120 -5.82 3.24 -17.36
N VAL A 121 -6.06 2.92 -16.08
CA VAL A 121 -7.22 2.12 -15.65
C VAL A 121 -7.69 2.52 -14.24
N GLU A 122 -8.32 3.69 -14.08
CA GLU A 122 -8.73 4.23 -12.77
C GLU A 122 -9.42 3.23 -11.83
N PRO A 123 -10.27 2.30 -12.28
CA PRO A 123 -10.84 1.31 -11.37
C PRO A 123 -9.81 0.30 -10.85
N LEU A 124 -8.79 -0.09 -11.62
CA LEU A 124 -7.73 -0.99 -11.15
C LEU A 124 -6.71 -0.25 -10.30
N THR A 125 -6.51 1.05 -10.56
CA THR A 125 -5.38 1.81 -10.02
C THR A 125 -5.80 2.70 -8.85
N ARG A 126 -7.09 2.67 -8.53
CA ARG A 126 -7.69 3.31 -7.36
C ARG A 126 -8.89 2.50 -6.87
N PHE A 127 -8.87 2.09 -5.60
CA PHE A 127 -9.94 1.30 -5.03
C PHE A 127 -10.19 1.57 -3.53
N PRO A 128 -11.41 1.32 -3.03
CA PRO A 128 -11.72 1.47 -1.62
C PRO A 128 -10.93 0.50 -0.76
N VAL A 129 -10.40 1.01 0.35
CA VAL A 129 -9.71 0.25 1.39
C VAL A 129 -10.06 0.83 2.75
N SER A 130 -9.82 0.08 3.82
CA SER A 130 -9.66 0.68 5.14
C SER A 130 -8.18 0.65 5.49
N CYS A 131 -7.53 1.81 5.44
CA CYS A 131 -6.15 1.97 5.88
C CYS A 131 -6.13 2.54 7.31
N SER A 132 -5.30 2.00 8.18
CA SER A 132 -4.99 2.55 9.49
C SER A 132 -3.50 2.42 9.77
N VAL A 133 -2.88 3.53 10.16
CA VAL A 133 -1.50 3.60 10.61
C VAL A 133 -1.49 4.05 12.06
N TYR A 134 -0.97 3.19 12.93
CA TYR A 134 -0.97 3.38 14.38
C TYR A 134 0.38 3.92 14.83
N TYR A 135 0.36 4.96 15.65
CA TYR A 135 1.52 5.57 16.29
C TYR A 135 1.38 5.47 17.81
N HIS A 136 2.01 4.47 18.41
CA HIS A 136 1.89 4.20 19.85
C HIS A 136 2.36 5.33 20.74
N HIS A 137 3.59 5.83 20.54
CA HIS A 137 4.19 6.82 21.46
C HIS A 137 3.46 8.16 21.53
N ILE A 138 2.60 8.46 20.56
CA ILE A 138 1.83 9.70 20.50
C ILE A 138 0.32 9.46 20.46
N ASN A 139 -0.13 8.23 20.74
CA ASN A 139 -1.53 7.83 20.76
C ASN A 139 -2.32 8.39 19.58
N THR A 140 -1.83 8.15 18.37
CA THR A 140 -2.42 8.70 17.14
C THR A 140 -2.67 7.58 16.14
N VAL A 141 -3.81 7.64 15.47
CA VAL A 141 -4.12 6.76 14.34
C VAL A 141 -4.44 7.62 13.13
N ALA A 142 -3.72 7.40 12.04
CA ALA A 142 -4.02 7.99 10.74
C ALA A 142 -4.83 7.01 9.90
N GLN A 143 -5.97 7.45 9.37
CA GLN A 143 -6.91 6.58 8.66
C GLN A 143 -7.17 7.07 7.24
N GLY A 144 -7.24 6.13 6.30
CA GLY A 144 -7.53 6.37 4.88
C GLY A 144 -8.63 5.45 4.38
N LYS A 145 -9.38 5.89 3.35
CA LYS A 145 -10.51 5.13 2.77
C LYS A 145 -10.28 4.67 1.32
N MET A 146 -9.20 5.12 0.72
CA MET A 146 -8.87 4.86 -0.68
C MET A 146 -7.38 4.59 -0.80
N ALA A 147 -7.03 3.57 -1.56
CA ALA A 147 -5.67 3.36 -2.04
C ALA A 147 -5.62 3.72 -3.52
N TYR A 148 -4.47 4.23 -3.95
CA TYR A 148 -4.04 4.24 -5.33
C TYR A 148 -2.85 3.30 -5.48
N VAL A 149 -2.71 2.73 -6.66
CA VAL A 149 -1.58 1.87 -6.98
C VAL A 149 -0.93 2.33 -8.27
N ASP A 150 0.39 2.35 -8.28
CA ASP A 150 1.19 2.69 -9.44
C ASP A 150 2.43 1.77 -9.60
N ALA A 151 3.08 1.85 -10.76
CA ALA A 151 4.21 1.03 -11.16
C ALA A 151 5.30 1.99 -11.61
N GLU A 152 6.28 2.20 -10.76
CA GLU A 152 7.33 3.16 -10.99
C GLU A 152 8.53 2.47 -11.64
N ASN A 153 8.83 2.84 -12.89
CA ASN A 153 9.91 2.28 -13.69
C ASN A 153 10.93 3.37 -14.04
N TYR A 154 11.81 3.68 -13.09
CA TYR A 154 12.95 4.59 -13.31
C TYR A 154 14.20 3.80 -13.73
N PRO A 155 15.19 4.44 -14.37
CA PRO A 155 16.43 3.79 -14.81
C PRO A 155 17.16 2.99 -13.72
N ASN A 156 16.99 3.36 -12.45
CA ASN A 156 17.62 2.73 -11.29
C ASN A 156 16.63 2.08 -10.31
N LYS A 157 15.32 2.09 -10.59
CA LYS A 157 14.31 1.62 -9.64
C LYS A 157 13.03 1.17 -10.33
N GLN A 158 12.70 -0.11 -10.16
CA GLN A 158 11.44 -0.72 -10.58
C GLN A 158 10.65 -1.15 -9.34
N ARG A 159 9.46 -0.59 -9.13
CA ARG A 159 8.64 -0.87 -7.94
C ARG A 159 7.15 -0.80 -8.24
N TYR A 160 6.39 -1.65 -7.57
CA TYR A 160 4.93 -1.47 -7.43
C TYR A 160 4.67 -0.68 -6.16
N HIS A 161 3.84 0.34 -6.27
CA HIS A 161 3.54 1.29 -5.22
C HIS A 161 2.06 1.18 -4.84
N ILE A 162 1.78 1.20 -3.54
CA ILE A 162 0.45 1.44 -2.99
C ILE A 162 0.55 2.68 -2.12
N GLY A 163 -0.23 3.70 -2.43
CA GLY A 163 -0.31 4.90 -1.60
C GLY A 163 -1.73 5.33 -1.31
N GLY A 164 -1.88 6.30 -0.42
CA GLY A 164 -3.17 6.87 -0.11
C GLY A 164 -3.09 8.00 0.89
N SER A 165 -4.03 8.95 0.78
CA SER A 165 -4.16 10.02 1.76
C SER A 165 -4.82 9.50 3.03
N THR A 166 -4.38 10.04 4.15
CA THR A 166 -4.90 9.72 5.48
C THR A 166 -5.30 11.00 6.20
N ASN A 167 -6.07 10.85 7.27
CA ASN A 167 -6.29 11.90 8.26
C ASN A 167 -6.11 11.29 9.65
N SER A 168 -5.46 12.04 10.53
CA SER A 168 -5.13 11.59 11.88
C SER A 168 -6.19 11.95 12.92
N THR A 169 -6.32 11.08 13.91
CA THR A 169 -7.13 11.27 15.11
C THR A 169 -6.37 10.75 16.33
N ILE A 170 -6.64 11.34 17.50
CA ILE A 170 -6.07 10.86 18.76
C ILE A 170 -6.82 9.59 19.18
N LYS A 171 -6.07 8.52 19.43
CA LYS A 171 -6.59 7.23 19.88
C LYS A 171 -5.45 6.47 20.54
N GLU A 172 -5.70 5.94 21.74
CA GLU A 172 -4.73 5.04 22.39
C GLU A 172 -4.47 3.82 21.50
N THR A 173 -3.20 3.53 21.29
CA THR A 173 -2.75 2.35 20.55
C THR A 173 -1.74 1.60 21.39
N LEU A 174 -1.66 0.28 21.26
CA LEU A 174 -0.70 -0.55 22.00
C LEU A 174 0.63 -0.71 21.25
N ASP A 175 0.59 -0.56 19.93
CA ASP A 175 1.73 -0.78 19.04
C ASP A 175 1.69 0.22 17.89
N SER A 176 2.85 0.41 17.24
CA SER A 176 2.97 1.13 15.98
C SER A 176 3.00 0.14 14.82
N PHE A 177 2.10 0.29 13.85
CA PHE A 177 2.00 -0.61 12.69
C PHE A 177 1.14 -0.02 11.57
N PHE A 178 1.26 -0.62 10.40
CA PHE A 178 0.39 -0.38 9.25
C PHE A 178 -0.61 -1.51 9.09
N GLU A 179 -1.84 -1.17 8.75
CA GLU A 179 -2.87 -2.14 8.38
C GLU A 179 -3.73 -1.58 7.24
N ILE A 180 -3.77 -2.30 6.13
CA ILE A 180 -4.63 -1.98 4.98
C ILE A 180 -5.54 -3.17 4.73
N ILE A 181 -6.83 -2.93 4.84
CA ILE A 181 -7.88 -3.92 4.59
C ILE A 181 -8.47 -3.64 3.21
N ILE A 182 -8.36 -4.62 2.32
CA ILE A 182 -8.94 -4.64 0.99
C ILE A 182 -10.20 -5.52 1.07
N PRO A 183 -11.40 -4.93 0.96
CA PRO A 183 -12.64 -5.68 1.04
C PRO A 183 -12.71 -6.78 -0.03
N ALA A 184 -13.38 -7.89 0.29
CA ALA A 184 -13.50 -9.05 -0.61
C ALA A 184 -13.90 -8.68 -2.05
N GLU A 185 -14.85 -7.74 -2.21
CA GLU A 185 -15.33 -7.26 -3.51
C GLU A 185 -14.27 -6.53 -4.36
N PHE A 186 -13.15 -6.10 -3.75
CA PHE A 186 -12.03 -5.45 -4.43
C PHE A 186 -10.76 -6.32 -4.49
N VAL A 187 -10.77 -7.54 -3.95
CA VAL A 187 -9.58 -8.41 -3.94
C VAL A 187 -9.13 -8.78 -5.36
N CYS A 188 -10.04 -9.23 -6.22
CA CYS A 188 -9.70 -9.56 -7.61
C CYS A 188 -9.18 -8.34 -8.38
N ARG A 189 -9.70 -7.16 -8.07
CA ARG A 189 -9.25 -5.89 -8.65
C ARG A 189 -7.81 -5.55 -8.21
N PHE A 190 -7.48 -5.75 -6.94
CA PHE A 190 -6.12 -5.60 -6.42
C PHE A 190 -5.14 -6.61 -7.05
N ILE A 191 -5.58 -7.86 -7.26
CA ILE A 191 -4.77 -8.86 -7.99
C ILE A 191 -4.48 -8.37 -9.41
N LYS A 192 -5.50 -7.90 -10.13
CA LYS A 192 -5.33 -7.35 -11.49
C LYS A 192 -4.42 -6.15 -11.57
N SER A 193 -4.38 -5.30 -10.53
CA SER A 193 -3.44 -4.18 -10.51
C SER A 193 -1.99 -4.63 -10.33
N ILE A 194 -1.75 -5.69 -9.56
CA ILE A 194 -0.42 -6.31 -9.43
C ILE A 194 0.00 -6.97 -10.75
N GLU A 195 -0.89 -7.74 -11.39
CA GLU A 195 -0.62 -8.34 -12.72
C GLU A 195 -0.20 -7.27 -13.74
N LEU A 196 -0.94 -6.16 -13.79
CA LEU A 196 -0.65 -5.05 -14.69
C LEU A 196 0.72 -4.41 -14.38
N ALA A 197 1.02 -4.20 -13.10
CA ALA A 197 2.30 -3.67 -12.69
C ALA A 197 3.47 -4.59 -13.06
N ASP A 198 3.34 -5.90 -12.87
CA ASP A 198 4.37 -6.88 -13.25
C ASP A 198 4.67 -6.86 -14.76
N ILE A 199 3.65 -6.66 -15.61
CA ILE A 199 3.80 -6.50 -17.06
C ILE A 199 4.55 -5.20 -17.40
N LEU A 200 4.27 -4.11 -16.70
CA LEU A 200 4.80 -2.77 -16.99
C LEU A 200 6.21 -2.54 -16.44
N LEU A 201 6.59 -3.23 -15.36
CA LEU A 201 7.90 -3.11 -14.74
C LEU A 201 8.98 -3.92 -15.46
N LYS A 202 8.82 -4.27 -16.75
CA LYS A 202 9.78 -5.09 -17.50
C LYS A 202 11.13 -4.40 -17.69
#